data_AF-A0A7K3RSJ9-F1
#
_entry.id   AF-A0A7K3RSJ9-F1
#
_cell.length_a   1.000
_cell.length_b   1.000
_cell.length_c   1.000
_cell.angle_alpha   90.00
_cell.angle_beta   90.00
_cell.angle_gamma   90.00
#
_symmetry.space_group_name_H-M   'P 1'
#
loop_
_entity.id
_entity.type
_entity.pdbx_description
1 polymer ?
#
loop_
_entity_poly.entity_id
_entity_poly.type
_entity_poly.pdbx_seq_one_letter_code
_entity_poly.pdbx_strand_id
1 'polypeptide(L)'
;AGTGEPTPDPGTPSRGTHDAGEPAPPLDHTLLMPTFRALLPDGLTVTDVTDSGGEFASVVVNDGKGRSLVQINVQQDMRDVAHQLYGDATTLPDGTLLATSKKPGEKGGAGVVMWTADSMRPDGMRVVVSAFNSGEQSSAATRKAPALTMDQLIALVLSPEWPKLQQR
;
A
#
# COMPACT_ATOMS: atom_id res chain seq x y z
N ALA A 1 49.93 -47.63 17.12
CA ALA A 1 49.97 -46.45 18.01
C ALA A 1 50.24 -45.22 17.15
N GLY A 2 49.50 -44.12 17.15
CA GLY A 2 48.30 -43.73 17.87
C GLY A 2 47.66 -42.51 17.17
N THR A 3 46.35 -42.37 17.38
CA THR A 3 45.40 -41.24 17.27
C THR A 3 45.88 -39.80 17.06
N GLY A 4 45.08 -39.02 16.31
CA GLY A 4 44.89 -37.57 16.51
C GLY A 4 44.23 -36.80 15.35
N GLU A 5 42.91 -36.56 15.44
CA GLU A 5 42.19 -35.41 14.84
C GLU A 5 41.62 -34.59 16.03
N PRO A 6 41.03 -33.37 15.92
CA PRO A 6 40.81 -32.47 14.77
C PRO A 6 41.02 -30.95 15.09
N THR A 7 40.75 -30.02 14.16
CA THR A 7 40.08 -28.70 14.39
C THR A 7 39.66 -28.05 13.06
N PRO A 8 38.40 -27.57 12.91
CA PRO A 8 37.94 -26.76 11.78
C PRO A 8 38.02 -25.24 12.05
N ASP A 9 38.18 -24.47 10.97
CA ASP A 9 38.31 -23.00 10.88
C ASP A 9 37.02 -22.24 11.27
N PRO A 10 37.06 -20.99 11.80
CA PRO A 10 35.89 -20.29 12.29
C PRO A 10 35.24 -19.38 11.25
N GLY A 11 33.91 -19.49 11.15
CA GLY A 11 33.02 -18.32 11.08
C GLY A 11 32.79 -17.64 9.74
N THR A 12 32.02 -18.28 8.85
CA THR A 12 31.15 -17.52 7.94
C THR A 12 29.93 -17.05 8.75
N PRO A 13 29.54 -15.76 8.74
CA PRO A 13 28.30 -15.37 9.38
C PRO A 13 27.14 -16.00 8.62
N SER A 14 26.41 -16.90 9.27
CA SER A 14 25.10 -17.35 8.83
C SER A 14 24.24 -16.11 8.62
N ARG A 15 24.02 -15.73 7.37
CA ARG A 15 22.90 -14.90 6.97
C ARG A 15 21.67 -15.66 7.44
N GLY A 16 21.11 -15.24 8.56
CA GLY A 16 19.88 -15.80 9.09
C GLY A 16 18.90 -15.90 7.95
N THR A 17 18.49 -17.13 7.65
CA THR A 17 17.26 -17.40 6.93
C THR A 17 16.20 -16.64 7.71
N HIS A 18 15.85 -15.44 7.25
CA HIS A 18 14.57 -14.87 7.60
C HIS A 18 13.59 -16.00 7.32
N ASP A 19 12.82 -16.34 8.33
CA ASP A 19 11.69 -17.25 8.25
C ASP A 19 10.71 -16.60 7.26
N ALA A 20 11.03 -16.69 5.98
CA ALA A 20 10.19 -16.29 4.88
C ALA A 20 9.14 -17.39 4.84
N GLY A 21 8.14 -17.24 5.71
CA GLY A 21 6.94 -18.05 5.68
C GLY A 21 6.45 -18.16 4.24
N GLU A 22 5.77 -19.27 3.96
CA GLU A 22 5.32 -19.70 2.63
C GLU A 22 4.93 -18.51 1.73
N PRO A 23 5.45 -18.44 0.48
CA PRO A 23 5.14 -17.33 -0.42
C PRO A 23 3.63 -17.13 -0.55
N ALA A 24 3.17 -15.89 -0.41
CA ALA A 24 1.76 -15.57 -0.59
C ALA A 24 1.32 -15.94 -2.02
N PRO A 25 0.08 -16.42 -2.21
CA PRO A 25 -0.41 -16.77 -3.54
C PRO A 25 -0.38 -15.57 -4.50
N PRO A 26 -0.25 -15.81 -5.83
CA PRO A 26 -0.33 -14.75 -6.82
C PRO A 26 -1.62 -13.94 -6.71
N LEU A 27 -1.53 -12.63 -6.97
CA LEU A 27 -2.71 -11.77 -7.02
C LEU A 27 -3.37 -11.79 -8.40
N ASP A 28 -4.69 -11.90 -8.43
CA ASP A 28 -5.52 -11.61 -9.59
C ASP A 28 -5.79 -10.10 -9.67
N HIS A 29 -4.93 -9.38 -10.38
CA HIS A 29 -5.06 -7.93 -10.57
C HIS A 29 -6.29 -7.52 -11.39
N THR A 30 -6.97 -8.45 -12.09
CA THR A 30 -8.23 -8.12 -12.77
C THR A 30 -9.34 -7.75 -11.76
N LEU A 31 -9.18 -8.16 -10.51
CA LEU A 31 -10.09 -7.83 -9.41
C LEU A 31 -9.73 -6.52 -8.68
N LEU A 32 -8.60 -5.87 -9.02
CA LEU A 32 -8.13 -4.65 -8.36
C LEU A 32 -9.14 -3.51 -8.48
N MET A 33 -9.43 -3.06 -9.71
CA MET A 33 -10.35 -1.95 -9.97
C MET A 33 -11.79 -2.20 -9.46
N PRO A 34 -12.43 -3.37 -9.69
CA PRO A 34 -13.78 -3.60 -9.17
C PRO A 34 -13.82 -3.59 -7.64
N THR A 35 -12.82 -4.20 -6.98
CA THR A 35 -12.71 -4.18 -5.50
C THR A 35 -12.48 -2.75 -5.00
N PHE A 36 -11.54 -2.03 -5.63
CA PHE A 36 -11.24 -0.65 -5.25
C PHE A 36 -12.48 0.25 -5.32
N ARG A 37 -13.26 0.15 -6.41
CA ARG A 37 -14.50 0.91 -6.56
C ARG A 37 -15.58 0.53 -5.55
N ALA A 38 -15.71 -0.75 -5.21
CA ALA A 38 -16.67 -1.22 -4.22
C ALA A 38 -16.34 -0.75 -2.79
N LEU A 39 -15.05 -0.47 -2.52
CA LEU A 39 -14.57 0.03 -1.23
C LEU A 39 -14.54 1.55 -1.13
N LEU A 40 -14.86 2.29 -2.21
CA LEU A 40 -14.94 3.74 -2.12
C LEU A 40 -16.07 4.15 -1.17
N PRO A 41 -15.87 5.19 -0.34
CA PRO A 41 -16.93 5.71 0.51
C PRO A 41 -18.17 6.14 -0.28
N ASP A 42 -19.33 5.99 0.35
CA ASP A 42 -20.60 6.47 -0.19
C ASP A 42 -20.58 7.99 -0.42
N GLY A 43 -21.42 8.45 -1.35
CA GLY A 43 -21.56 9.88 -1.67
C GLY A 43 -20.48 10.44 -2.60
N LEU A 44 -19.62 9.59 -3.15
CA LEU A 44 -18.62 9.96 -4.15
C LEU A 44 -19.12 9.69 -5.57
N THR A 45 -18.94 10.67 -6.45
CA THR A 45 -19.09 10.48 -7.89
C THR A 45 -17.71 10.22 -8.50
N VAL A 46 -17.53 9.09 -9.18
CA VAL A 46 -16.30 8.79 -9.94
C VAL A 46 -16.40 9.46 -11.32
N THR A 47 -15.46 10.34 -11.66
CA THR A 47 -15.43 11.07 -12.93
C THR A 47 -14.42 10.51 -13.92
N ASP A 48 -13.32 9.93 -13.45
CA ASP A 48 -12.27 9.37 -14.28
C ASP A 48 -11.70 8.10 -13.63
N VAL A 49 -11.23 7.19 -14.47
CA VAL A 49 -10.69 5.89 -14.06
C VAL A 49 -9.41 5.61 -14.84
N THR A 50 -8.39 5.13 -14.15
CA THR A 50 -7.19 4.56 -14.75
C THR A 50 -6.95 3.19 -14.15
N ASP A 51 -6.95 2.17 -15.00
CA ASP A 51 -6.64 0.80 -14.64
C ASP A 51 -5.42 0.37 -15.45
N SER A 52 -4.35 -0.02 -14.77
CA SER A 52 -3.13 -0.49 -15.44
C SER A 52 -3.21 -1.96 -15.85
N GLY A 53 -4.20 -2.71 -15.36
CA GLY A 53 -4.23 -4.18 -15.45
C GLY A 53 -3.16 -4.86 -14.59
N GLY A 54 -2.42 -4.10 -13.77
CA GLY A 54 -1.39 -4.58 -12.85
C GLY A 54 -1.68 -4.16 -11.42
N GLU A 55 -0.62 -3.94 -10.64
CA GLU A 55 -0.73 -3.58 -9.22
C GLU A 55 -1.33 -2.18 -8.99
N PHE A 56 -1.36 -1.31 -10.01
CA PHE A 56 -1.76 0.09 -9.90
C PHE A 56 -3.15 0.37 -10.48
N ALA A 57 -3.92 1.19 -9.76
CA ALA A 57 -5.15 1.79 -10.25
C ALA A 57 -5.35 3.21 -9.69
N SER A 58 -6.19 4.01 -10.34
CA SER A 58 -6.64 5.28 -9.77
C SER A 58 -8.04 5.68 -10.23
N VAL A 59 -8.69 6.51 -9.40
CA VAL A 59 -9.96 7.15 -9.71
C VAL A 59 -9.88 8.63 -9.40
N VAL A 60 -10.61 9.46 -10.15
CA VAL A 60 -10.93 10.82 -9.72
C VAL A 60 -12.34 10.82 -9.18
N VAL A 61 -12.48 11.27 -7.93
CA VAL A 61 -13.76 11.35 -7.22
C VAL A 61 -14.19 12.79 -6.99
N ASN A 62 -15.48 13.00 -6.79
CA ASN A 62 -16.06 14.28 -6.41
C ASN A 62 -17.17 14.06 -5.36
N ASP A 63 -17.03 14.73 -4.21
CA ASP A 63 -17.97 14.75 -3.07
C ASP A 63 -18.89 15.99 -3.10
N GLY A 64 -18.97 16.67 -4.26
CA GLY A 64 -19.65 17.95 -4.44
C GLY A 64 -18.79 19.17 -4.11
N LYS A 65 -17.58 19.00 -3.57
CA LYS A 65 -16.65 20.09 -3.22
C LYS A 65 -15.47 20.21 -4.17
N GLY A 66 -15.46 19.42 -5.24
CA GLY A 66 -14.42 19.45 -6.27
C GLY A 66 -13.65 18.13 -6.37
N ARG A 67 -12.93 17.99 -7.48
CA ARG A 67 -12.23 16.78 -7.88
C ARG A 67 -11.08 16.43 -6.92
N SER A 68 -10.90 15.13 -6.70
CA SER A 68 -9.85 14.56 -5.87
C SER A 68 -9.38 13.24 -6.49
N LEU A 69 -8.08 13.14 -6.78
CA LEU A 69 -7.46 11.92 -7.27
C LEU A 69 -7.20 10.96 -6.11
N VAL A 70 -7.54 9.70 -6.27
CA VAL A 70 -7.21 8.60 -5.35
C VAL A 70 -6.48 7.52 -6.14
N GLN A 71 -5.28 7.18 -5.71
CA GLN A 71 -4.41 6.18 -6.32
C GLN A 71 -4.23 5.01 -5.35
N ILE A 72 -4.11 3.80 -5.88
CA ILE A 72 -3.87 2.59 -5.13
C ILE A 72 -2.78 1.75 -5.79
N ASN A 73 -1.92 1.14 -4.97
CA ASN A 73 -1.13 -0.03 -5.37
C ASN A 73 -1.46 -1.21 -4.45
N VAL A 74 -1.64 -2.39 -5.03
CA VAL A 74 -1.79 -3.67 -4.30
C VAL A 74 -0.68 -4.60 -4.77
N GLN A 75 0.23 -4.93 -3.86
CA GLN A 75 1.46 -5.66 -4.16
C GLN A 75 1.49 -6.96 -3.36
N GLN A 76 1.92 -8.04 -4.00
CA GLN A 76 1.80 -9.40 -3.46
C GLN A 76 2.65 -9.65 -2.22
N ASP A 77 3.93 -9.31 -2.27
CA ASP A 77 4.87 -9.54 -1.16
C ASP A 77 5.92 -8.43 -1.16
N MET A 78 5.91 -7.62 -0.10
CA MET A 78 6.83 -6.49 0.09
C MET A 78 7.63 -6.63 1.40
N ARG A 79 7.71 -7.84 1.97
CA ARG A 79 8.38 -8.09 3.27
C ARG A 79 9.86 -7.74 3.27
N ASP A 80 10.53 -7.83 2.13
CA ASP A 80 11.94 -7.50 1.94
C ASP A 80 12.28 -6.03 2.24
N VAL A 81 11.32 -5.12 2.04
CA VAL A 81 11.45 -3.68 2.32
C VAL A 81 10.64 -3.21 3.53
N ALA A 82 10.02 -4.12 4.29
CA ALA A 82 9.14 -3.78 5.41
C ALA A 82 9.80 -2.82 6.42
N HIS A 83 11.06 -3.07 6.81
CA HIS A 83 11.78 -2.20 7.75
C HIS A 83 11.93 -0.77 7.22
N GLN A 84 12.14 -0.59 5.91
CA GLN A 84 12.30 0.74 5.30
C GLN A 84 10.98 1.50 5.25
N LEU A 85 9.87 0.79 5.03
CA LEU A 85 8.54 1.37 4.91
C LEU A 85 7.87 1.63 6.27
N TYR A 86 8.14 0.79 7.27
CA TYR A 86 7.35 0.71 8.51
C TYR A 86 8.17 0.80 9.80
N GLY A 87 9.44 1.25 9.77
CA GLY A 87 10.30 1.29 10.96
C GLY A 87 9.68 1.94 12.20
N ASP A 88 8.90 3.01 12.02
CA ASP A 88 8.17 3.73 13.08
C ASP A 88 6.64 3.56 12.99
N ALA A 89 6.17 2.55 12.24
CA ALA A 89 4.74 2.35 11.99
C ALA A 89 4.02 1.67 13.16
N THR A 90 2.69 1.71 13.11
CA THR A 90 1.84 0.99 14.06
C THR A 90 1.70 -0.46 13.62
N THR A 91 1.98 -1.41 14.52
CA THR A 91 1.60 -2.81 14.34
C THR A 91 0.23 -3.07 14.96
N LEU A 92 -0.71 -3.54 14.16
CA LEU A 92 -2.06 -3.91 14.59
C LEU A 92 -2.08 -5.30 15.27
N PRO A 93 -3.14 -5.65 16.02
CA PRO A 93 -3.21 -6.93 16.74
C PRO A 93 -3.11 -8.18 15.86
N ASP A 94 -3.47 -8.08 14.58
CA ASP A 94 -3.36 -9.17 13.60
C ASP A 94 -1.97 -9.26 12.95
N GLY A 95 -1.02 -8.40 13.37
CA GLY A 95 0.31 -8.31 12.80
C GLY A 95 0.43 -7.39 11.58
N THR A 96 -0.66 -6.78 11.13
CA THR A 96 -0.62 -5.81 10.02
C THR A 96 0.17 -4.56 10.42
N LEU A 97 1.14 -4.17 9.60
CA LEU A 97 1.86 -2.90 9.73
C LEU A 97 1.04 -1.79 9.08
N LEU A 98 0.90 -0.65 9.72
CA LEU A 98 0.14 0.51 9.24
C LEU A 98 0.94 1.80 9.40
N ALA A 99 1.24 2.46 8.29
CA ALA A 99 1.82 3.79 8.25
C ALA A 99 0.85 4.80 7.62
N THR A 100 0.91 6.05 8.08
CA THR A 100 0.15 7.15 7.48
C THR A 100 1.02 8.39 7.32
N SER A 101 0.76 9.21 6.31
CA SER A 101 1.47 10.47 6.13
C SER A 101 0.64 11.53 5.41
N LYS A 102 1.02 12.80 5.63
CA LYS A 102 0.51 13.95 4.88
C LYS A 102 1.70 14.77 4.40
N LYS A 103 1.81 14.96 3.09
CA LYS A 103 2.94 15.64 2.44
C LYS A 103 2.44 16.65 1.41
N PRO A 104 3.25 17.66 1.03
CA PRO A 104 3.02 18.43 -0.19
C PRO A 104 2.99 17.52 -1.42
N GLY A 105 2.28 17.94 -2.47
CA GLY A 105 2.30 17.28 -3.77
C GLY A 105 3.67 17.42 -4.44
N GLU A 106 4.07 16.39 -5.18
CA GLU A 106 5.44 16.29 -5.72
C GLU A 106 5.52 16.63 -7.22
N LYS A 107 4.39 16.82 -7.90
CA LYS A 107 4.32 16.99 -9.37
C LYS A 107 4.08 18.42 -9.83
N GLY A 108 4.33 19.41 -8.97
CA GLY A 108 4.32 20.83 -9.34
C GLY A 108 2.96 21.53 -9.33
N GLY A 109 1.87 20.84 -9.00
CA GLY A 109 0.57 21.48 -8.82
C GLY A 109 0.56 22.43 -7.62
N ALA A 110 0.18 23.69 -7.84
CA ALA A 110 0.13 24.70 -6.78
C ALA A 110 -0.87 24.29 -5.68
N GLY A 111 -0.40 24.28 -4.43
CA GLY A 111 -1.22 23.96 -3.26
C GLY A 111 -1.67 22.49 -3.18
N VAL A 112 -1.12 21.61 -4.01
CA VAL A 112 -1.44 20.17 -3.95
C VAL A 112 -0.88 19.57 -2.66
N VAL A 113 -1.68 18.73 -2.02
CA VAL A 113 -1.27 17.88 -0.89
C VAL A 113 -1.59 16.43 -1.22
N MET A 114 -0.80 15.53 -0.64
CA MET A 114 -0.93 14.08 -0.76
C MET A 114 -1.08 13.50 0.64
N TRP A 115 -2.16 12.76 0.86
CA TRP A 115 -2.39 11.98 2.08
C TRP A 115 -2.28 10.51 1.73
N THR A 116 -1.54 9.75 2.54
CA THR A 116 -1.28 8.33 2.26
C THR A 116 -1.58 7.49 3.48
N ALA A 117 -2.28 6.38 3.28
CA ALA A 117 -2.32 5.24 4.18
C ALA A 117 -1.62 4.06 3.50
N ASP A 118 -0.84 3.30 4.24
CA ASP A 118 -0.01 2.21 3.73
C ASP A 118 -0.06 1.05 4.71
N SER A 119 -0.56 -0.11 4.26
CA SER A 119 -0.66 -1.32 5.08
C SER A 119 0.14 -2.48 4.49
N MET A 120 0.69 -3.32 5.36
CA MET A 120 1.29 -4.59 4.98
C MET A 120 0.81 -5.67 5.94
N ARG A 121 0.17 -6.71 5.39
CA ARG A 121 -0.28 -7.88 6.16
C ARG A 121 0.89 -8.82 6.47
N PRO A 122 0.73 -9.75 7.44
CA PRO A 122 1.78 -10.72 7.79
C PRO A 122 2.25 -11.60 6.63
N ASP A 123 1.38 -11.84 5.64
CA ASP A 123 1.71 -12.58 4.42
C ASP A 123 2.54 -11.77 3.41
N GLY A 124 2.75 -10.48 3.67
CA GLY A 124 3.50 -9.57 2.81
C GLY A 124 2.67 -8.74 1.86
N MET A 125 1.35 -8.98 1.76
CA MET A 125 0.49 -8.23 0.87
C MET A 125 0.43 -6.77 1.33
N ARG A 126 0.91 -5.87 0.47
CA ARG A 126 0.92 -4.43 0.70
C ARG A 126 -0.20 -3.75 -0.05
N VAL A 127 -0.95 -2.89 0.65
CA VAL A 127 -1.95 -2.00 0.05
C VAL A 127 -1.62 -0.58 0.44
N VAL A 128 -1.29 0.26 -0.54
CA VAL A 128 -1.00 1.67 -0.33
C VAL A 128 -1.97 2.53 -1.12
N VAL A 129 -2.58 3.49 -0.45
CA VAL A 129 -3.57 4.40 -1.04
C VAL A 129 -3.14 5.83 -0.78
N SER A 130 -3.04 6.61 -1.85
CA SER A 130 -2.71 8.03 -1.82
C SER A 130 -3.87 8.85 -2.37
N ALA A 131 -4.29 9.88 -1.66
CA ALA A 131 -5.32 10.80 -2.10
C ALA A 131 -4.79 12.24 -2.19
N PHE A 132 -5.23 12.94 -3.23
CA PHE A 132 -4.82 14.30 -3.55
C PHE A 132 -6.02 15.25 -3.53
N ASN A 133 -5.78 16.50 -3.16
CA ASN A 133 -6.78 17.58 -3.15
C ASN A 133 -7.00 18.22 -4.54
N SER A 134 -6.58 17.54 -5.60
CA SER A 134 -6.76 17.93 -7.00
C SER A 134 -7.13 16.69 -7.82
N GLY A 135 -7.73 16.88 -8.99
CA GLY A 135 -8.03 15.78 -9.92
C GLY A 135 -6.80 15.22 -10.65
N GLU A 136 -5.66 15.93 -10.57
CA GLU A 136 -4.38 15.56 -11.16
C GLU A 136 -3.26 16.22 -10.34
N GLN A 137 -2.12 15.55 -10.20
CA GLN A 137 -1.03 16.01 -9.32
C GLN A 137 -0.29 17.27 -9.83
N SER A 138 -0.32 17.53 -11.14
CA SER A 138 0.32 18.68 -11.80
C SER A 138 -0.57 19.92 -11.86
N SER A 139 -1.88 19.75 -11.68
CA SER A 139 -2.86 20.82 -11.71
C SER A 139 -3.02 21.48 -10.33
N ALA A 140 -3.29 22.78 -10.30
CA ALA A 140 -3.51 23.51 -9.06
C ALA A 140 -4.70 22.93 -8.27
N ALA A 141 -4.56 22.87 -6.95
CA ALA A 141 -5.61 22.38 -6.08
C ALA A 141 -6.80 23.35 -6.01
N THR A 142 -8.01 22.80 -6.03
CA THR A 142 -9.26 23.56 -5.91
C THR A 142 -9.88 23.46 -4.51
N ARG A 143 -9.28 22.63 -3.65
CA ARG A 143 -9.72 22.34 -2.27
C ARG A 143 -8.50 22.17 -1.36
N LYS A 144 -8.68 22.36 -0.05
CA LYS A 144 -7.56 22.32 0.93
C LYS A 144 -7.08 20.91 1.29
N ALA A 145 -7.93 19.92 1.15
CA ALA A 145 -7.67 18.53 1.50
C ALA A 145 -8.32 17.58 0.49
N PRO A 146 -7.87 16.32 0.38
CA PRO A 146 -8.50 15.31 -0.48
C PRO A 146 -9.99 15.09 -0.13
N ALA A 147 -10.73 14.42 -1.01
CA ALA A 147 -12.11 14.03 -0.75
C ALA A 147 -12.22 12.96 0.33
N LEU A 148 -11.26 12.04 0.38
CA LEU A 148 -11.19 11.01 1.41
C LEU A 148 -10.46 11.51 2.66
N THR A 149 -11.03 11.24 3.83
CA THR A 149 -10.36 11.48 5.12
C THR A 149 -9.26 10.45 5.37
N MET A 150 -8.34 10.72 6.30
CA MET A 150 -7.31 9.74 6.66
C MET A 150 -7.95 8.43 7.16
N ASP A 151 -9.02 8.49 7.95
CA ASP A 151 -9.71 7.29 8.45
C ASP A 151 -10.33 6.48 7.30
N GLN A 152 -10.84 7.13 6.25
CA GLN A 152 -11.33 6.43 5.06
C GLN A 152 -10.20 5.77 4.27
N LEU A 153 -9.02 6.42 4.17
CA LEU A 153 -7.84 5.80 3.56
C LEU A 153 -7.38 4.57 4.37
N ILE A 154 -7.35 4.68 5.71
CA ILE A 154 -7.03 3.56 6.61
C ILE A 154 -8.02 2.42 6.42
N ALA A 155 -9.34 2.69 6.43
CA ALA A 155 -10.36 1.68 6.20
C ALA A 155 -10.19 0.99 4.83
N LEU A 156 -9.80 1.74 3.81
CA LEU A 156 -9.57 1.19 2.47
C LEU A 156 -8.36 0.24 2.47
N VAL A 157 -7.21 0.62 3.02
CA VAL A 157 -6.01 -0.24 3.06
C VAL A 157 -6.14 -1.46 3.99
N LEU A 158 -7.01 -1.37 5.00
CA LEU A 158 -7.27 -2.47 5.96
C LEU A 158 -8.43 -3.38 5.55
N SER A 159 -9.08 -3.13 4.41
CA SER A 159 -10.24 -3.90 3.97
C SER A 159 -9.96 -5.42 3.90
N PRO A 160 -10.90 -6.27 4.37
CA PRO A 160 -10.81 -7.73 4.24
C PRO A 160 -11.13 -8.22 2.82
N GLU A 161 -11.42 -7.32 1.87
CA GLU A 161 -11.62 -7.68 0.47
C GLU A 161 -10.30 -7.92 -0.27
N TRP A 162 -9.20 -7.29 0.15
CA TRP A 162 -7.91 -7.44 -0.56
C TRP A 162 -7.36 -8.87 -0.59
N PRO A 163 -7.43 -9.67 0.49
CA PRO A 163 -7.01 -11.07 0.43
C PRO A 163 -7.79 -11.90 -0.59
N LYS A 164 -8.98 -11.46 -1.03
CA LYS A 164 -9.76 -12.18 -2.05
C LYS A 164 -9.17 -12.07 -3.46
N LEU A 165 -8.17 -11.19 -3.67
CA LEU A 165 -7.39 -11.13 -4.90
C LEU A 165 -6.39 -12.30 -4.97
N GLN A 166 -6.03 -12.93 -3.86
CA GLN A 166 -5.11 -14.07 -3.88
C GLN A 166 -5.76 -15.26 -4.59
N GLN A 167 -5.07 -15.78 -5.59
CA GLN A 167 -5.47 -16.98 -6.29
C GLN A 167 -5.39 -18.18 -5.34
N ARG A 168 -6.34 -19.10 -5.46
CA ARG A 168 -6.39 -20.32 -4.65
C ARG A 168 -5.53 -21.43 -5.22
#